data_AF-A0A1D8RDL0-F1
#
_entry.id   AF-A0A1D8RDL0-F1
#
_cell.length_a   1.000
_cell.length_b   1.000
_cell.length_c   1.000
_cell.angle_alpha   90.00
_cell.angle_beta   90.00
_cell.angle_gamma   90.00
#
_symmetry.space_group_name_H-M   'P 1'
#
loop_
_entity.id
_entity.type
_entity.pdbx_description
1 polymer ?
#
loop_
_entity_poly.entity_id
_entity_poly.type
_entity_poly.pdbx_seq_one_letter_code
_entity_poly.pdbx_strand_id
1 'polypeptide(L)' 'MIRNINQPVVYPIFTFRWLAVHGLAVPTIFFLGGITSMQFIQR' A
#
# COMPACT_ATOMS: atom_id res chain seq x y z
N MET A 1 8.36 -0.16 32.90
CA MET A 1 9.02 0.34 31.68
C MET A 1 8.81 1.85 31.62
N ILE A 2 9.85 2.65 31.92
CA ILE A 2 9.79 4.12 31.87
C ILE A 2 9.95 4.53 30.40
N ARG A 3 8.94 5.20 29.83
CA ARG A 3 9.05 5.77 28.47
C ARG A 3 9.94 7.02 28.55
N ASN A 4 11.12 6.96 27.95
CA ASN A 4 11.97 8.13 27.76
C ASN A 4 11.33 9.03 26.69
N ILE A 5 10.74 10.15 27.11
CA ILE A 5 10.04 11.11 26.23
C ILE A 5 10.98 11.93 25.33
N ASN A 6 12.29 11.87 25.56
CA ASN A 6 13.30 12.61 24.79
C ASN A 6 13.84 11.82 23.58
N GLN A 7 13.22 10.69 23.24
CA GLN A 7 13.56 9.94 22.04
C GLN A 7 12.91 10.64 20.81
N PRO A 8 13.68 10.99 19.77
CA PRO A 8 13.11 11.61 18.57
C PRO A 8 12.15 10.63 17.87
N VAL A 9 10.91 11.08 17.63
CA VAL A 9 9.92 10.33 16.84
C VAL A 9 10.13 10.67 15.36
N VAL A 10 10.48 9.66 14.57
CA VAL A 10 10.65 9.81 13.12
C VAL A 10 9.32 9.54 12.42
N TYR A 11 8.90 10.47 11.56
CA TYR A 11 7.72 10.31 10.71
C TYR A 11 8.11 9.93 9.28
N PRO A 12 7.31 9.10 8.60
CA PRO A 12 7.53 8.81 7.20
C PRO A 12 7.31 10.06 6.34
N ILE A 13 8.10 10.21 5.28
CA ILE A 13 8.00 11.30 4.32
C ILE A 13 7.56 10.72 2.98
N PHE A 14 6.44 11.21 2.45
CA PHE A 14 5.92 10.81 1.14
C PHE A 14 5.98 11.97 0.15
N THR A 15 6.35 11.67 -1.10
CA THR A 15 6.31 12.64 -2.20
C THR A 15 4.99 12.55 -2.96
N PHE A 16 4.58 13.62 -3.65
CA PHE A 16 3.42 13.56 -4.55
C PHE A 16 3.54 12.47 -5.61
N ARG A 17 4.76 12.26 -6.15
CA ARG A 17 5.02 11.16 -7.09
C ARG A 17 4.74 9.81 -6.46
N TRP A 18 5.13 9.60 -5.19
CA TRP A 18 4.84 8.36 -4.49
C TRP A 18 3.34 8.12 -4.40
N LEU A 19 2.56 9.14 -4.02
CA LEU A 19 1.09 9.05 -3.95
C LEU A 19 0.46 8.78 -5.32
N ALA A 20 0.91 9.47 -6.37
CA ALA A 20 0.39 9.29 -7.73
C ALA A 20 0.64 7.87 -8.25
N VAL A 21 1.84 7.33 -8.03
CA VAL A 21 2.17 5.95 -8.42
C VAL A 21 1.33 4.95 -7.65
N HIS A 22 1.22 5.08 -6.32
CA HIS A 22 0.49 4.12 -5.50
C HIS A 22 -1.03 4.21 -5.70
N GLY A 23 -1.56 5.39 -6.00
CA GLY A 23 -2.97 5.58 -6.32
C GLY A 23 -3.43 4.83 -7.57
N LEU A 24 -2.52 4.58 -8.52
CA LEU A 24 -2.81 3.77 -9.71
C LEU A 24 -2.35 2.32 -9.54
N ALA A 25 -1.10 2.11 -9.11
CA ALA A 25 -0.49 0.79 -9.09
C ALA A 25 -1.16 -0.17 -8.10
N VAL A 26 -1.53 0.29 -6.89
CA VAL A 26 -2.13 -0.58 -5.87
C VAL A 26 -3.49 -1.12 -6.34
N PRO A 27 -4.44 -0.28 -6.80
CA PRO A 27 -5.68 -0.78 -7.39
C PRO A 27 -5.44 -1.66 -8.61
N THR A 28 -4.52 -1.32 -9.51
CA THR A 28 -4.24 -2.14 -10.70
C THR A 28 -3.84 -3.57 -10.33
N ILE A 29 -2.93 -3.77 -9.38
CA ILE A 29 -2.52 -5.12 -8.96
C ILE A 29 -3.67 -5.86 -8.28
N PHE A 30 -4.49 -5.18 -7.47
CA PHE A 30 -5.69 -5.76 -6.86
C PHE A 30 -6.65 -6.31 -7.94
N PHE A 31 -6.95 -5.50 -8.96
CA PHE A 31 -7.84 -5.93 -10.05
C PHE A 31 -7.23 -7.05 -10.90
N LEU A 32 -5.93 -7.00 -11.20
CA LEU A 32 -5.25 -8.07 -11.93
C LEU A 32 -5.35 -9.41 -11.20
N GLY A 33 -5.18 -9.43 -9.87
CA GLY A 33 -5.39 -10.62 -9.05
C GLY A 33 -6.84 -11.13 -9.12
N GLY A 34 -7.82 -10.22 -9.04
CA GLY A 34 -9.23 -10.55 -9.19
C GLY A 34 -9.56 -11.16 -10.56
N ILE A 35 -9.12 -10.52 -11.65
CA ILE A 35 -9.35 -10.98 -13.02
C ILE A 35 -8.66 -12.32 -13.29
N THR A 36 -7.47 -12.53 -12.72
CA THR A 36 -6.75 -13.81 -12.82
C THR A 36 -7.54 -14.92 -12.14
N SER A 37 -8.13 -14.64 -10.97
CA SER A 37 -8.98 -15.60 -10.25
C SER A 37 -10.23 -15.96 -11.06
N MET A 38 -10.80 -15.01 -11.79
CA MET A 38 -11.97 -15.24 -12.65
C MET A 38 -11.70 -16.25 -13.77
N GLN A 39 -10.46 -16.41 -14.23
CA GLN A 39 -10.11 -17.38 -15.27
C GLN A 39 -10.39 -18.84 -14.86
N PHE A 40 -10.52 -19.10 -13.55
CA PHE A 40 -10.70 -20.45 -13.00
C PHE A 40 -12.11 -20.69 -12.43
N ILE A 41 -13.05 -19.75 -12.62
CA ILE A 41 -14.44 -19.95 -12.19
C ILE A 41 -15.09 -21.01 -13.08
N GLN A 42 -15.68 -22.02 -12.45
CA GLN A 42 -16.48 -23.06 -13.11
C GLN A 42 -17.95 -22.91 -12.70
N ARG A 43 -18.87 -23.32 -13.58
CA ARG A 43 -20.32 -23.26 -13.37
C ARG A 43 -20.88 -24.56 -12.81
#